data_AF-A0A961JYU4-F1
#
_entry.id   AF-A0A961JYU4-F1
#
_cell.length_a   1.000
_cell.length_b   1.000
_cell.length_c   1.000
_cell.angle_alpha   90.00
_cell.angle_beta   90.00
_cell.angle_gamma   90.00
#
_symmetry.space_group_name_H-M   'P 1'
#
loop_
_entity.id
_entity.type
_entity.pdbx_description
1 polymer ?
#
loop_
_entity_poly.entity_id
_entity_poly.type
_entity_poly.pdbx_seq_one_letter_code
_entity_poly.pdbx_strand_id
1 'polypeptide(L)'
;LLRLEARCGVPVVCAFSSEPDGRGLAIGLKAALEPAMAARGAVMELLQMEIALEMARMRLARGEPTAGDASALDRAGLDLDALPAFSARPARAMASRRPLTGMPELVRALAREGIRIVAADLDAPGMELHVAKIAASGLMPFPSGHEHPPRPGAPGKLARLMG
;
A
#
# COMPACT_ATOMS: atom_id res chain seq x y z
N LEU A 1 7.23 -10.96 10.07
CA LEU A 1 7.68 -9.80 9.28
C LEU A 1 8.40 -10.28 8.04
N LEU A 2 8.15 -9.66 6.90
CA LEU A 2 8.81 -9.90 5.62
C LEU A 2 9.38 -8.58 5.10
N ARG A 3 10.61 -8.61 4.58
CA ARG A 3 11.17 -7.48 3.85
C ARG A 3 10.81 -7.65 2.37
N LEU A 4 10.25 -6.62 1.76
CA LEU A 4 9.89 -6.60 0.34
C LEU A 4 10.97 -5.86 -0.46
N GLU A 5 11.27 -6.36 -1.66
CA GLU A 5 12.23 -5.71 -2.56
C GLU A 5 11.59 -4.50 -3.24
N ALA A 6 12.15 -3.32 -3.01
CA ALA A 6 11.83 -2.13 -3.80
C ALA A 6 13.02 -1.77 -4.69
N ARG A 7 12.77 -1.59 -6.00
CA ARG A 7 13.83 -1.26 -6.98
C ARG A 7 14.56 0.04 -6.65
N CYS A 8 13.83 1.04 -6.14
CA CYS A 8 14.39 2.30 -5.67
C CYS A 8 15.25 2.20 -4.39
N GLY A 9 15.32 1.03 -3.76
CA GLY A 9 16.16 0.79 -2.58
C GLY A 9 15.54 1.21 -1.26
N VAL A 10 14.32 1.75 -1.25
CA VAL A 10 13.61 2.07 0.01
C VAL A 10 13.27 0.77 0.75
N PRO A 11 13.56 0.67 2.06
CA PRO A 11 13.05 -0.44 2.87
C PRO A 11 11.53 -0.48 2.85
N VAL A 12 10.97 -1.65 2.50
CA VAL A 12 9.55 -1.95 2.61
C VAL A 12 9.41 -3.19 3.48
N VAL A 13 8.57 -3.12 4.51
CA VAL A 13 8.29 -4.22 5.42
C VAL A 13 6.81 -4.53 5.38
N CYS A 14 6.50 -5.82 5.31
CA CYS A 14 5.16 -6.38 5.47
C CYS A 14 5.09 -7.16 6.80
N ALA A 15 4.11 -6.84 7.62
CA ALA A 15 3.70 -7.61 8.77
C ALA A 15 2.37 -8.28 8.44
N PHE A 16 2.18 -9.55 8.79
CA PHE A 16 0.91 -10.22 8.57
C PHE A 16 0.63 -11.19 9.72
N SER A 17 -0.65 -11.42 9.97
CA SER A 17 -1.17 -12.42 10.88
C SER A 17 -2.43 -13.05 10.28
N SER A 18 -2.71 -14.28 10.68
CA SER A 18 -3.93 -14.99 10.32
C SER A 18 -4.27 -15.98 11.43
N GLU A 19 -5.51 -16.42 11.45
CA GLU A 19 -5.92 -17.58 12.24
C GLU A 19 -5.22 -18.86 11.73
N PRO A 20 -5.17 -19.94 12.53
CA PRO A 20 -4.54 -21.19 12.12
C PRO A 20 -5.11 -21.83 10.84
N ASP A 21 -6.38 -21.52 10.51
CA ASP A 21 -7.05 -21.97 9.29
C ASP A 21 -6.81 -21.04 8.08
N GLY A 22 -5.98 -20.00 8.26
CA GLY A 22 -5.67 -19.00 7.23
C GLY A 22 -6.71 -17.90 7.06
N ARG A 23 -7.79 -17.88 7.85
CA ARG A 23 -8.80 -16.81 7.83
C ARG A 23 -8.36 -15.61 8.68
N GLY A 24 -9.12 -14.52 8.60
CA GLY A 24 -8.88 -13.33 9.40
C GLY A 24 -7.52 -12.68 9.11
N LEU A 25 -7.11 -12.69 7.84
CA LEU A 25 -5.82 -12.14 7.42
C LEU A 25 -5.76 -10.64 7.71
N ALA A 26 -4.83 -10.25 8.58
CA ALA A 26 -4.45 -8.86 8.77
C ALA A 26 -3.08 -8.61 8.16
N ILE A 27 -2.90 -7.47 7.50
CA ILE A 27 -1.64 -7.09 6.86
C ILE A 27 -1.35 -5.63 7.21
N GLY A 28 -0.09 -5.34 7.57
CA GLY A 28 0.45 -3.98 7.62
C GLY A 28 1.64 -3.84 6.68
N LEU A 29 1.72 -2.74 5.94
CA LEU A 29 2.74 -2.49 4.93
C LEU A 29 3.33 -1.09 5.09
N LYS A 30 4.64 -1.02 5.40
CA LYS A 30 5.31 0.27 5.55
C LYS A 30 6.57 0.34 4.72
N ALA A 31 6.65 1.42 3.94
CA ALA A 31 7.90 1.92 3.39
C ALA A 31 8.45 3.06 4.27
N ALA A 32 9.75 3.03 4.57
CA ALA A 32 10.45 4.13 5.24
C ALA A 32 11.94 4.11 4.88
N LEU A 33 12.61 5.27 4.89
CA LEU A 33 14.06 5.35 4.63
C LEU A 33 14.85 4.54 5.67
N GLU A 34 14.41 4.56 6.92
CA GLU A 34 15.00 3.77 8.00
C GLU A 34 14.29 2.41 8.14
N PRO A 35 15.04 1.28 8.10
CA PRO A 35 14.45 -0.06 8.23
C PRO A 35 13.66 -0.28 9.52
N ALA A 36 14.14 0.25 10.65
CA ALA A 36 13.46 0.12 11.94
C ALA A 36 12.09 0.83 11.95
N MET A 37 12.01 2.01 11.33
CA MET A 37 10.76 2.74 11.15
C MET A 37 9.79 2.01 10.23
N ALA A 38 10.28 1.38 9.16
CA ALA A 38 9.46 0.52 8.31
C ALA A 38 8.90 -0.67 9.11
N ALA A 39 9.73 -1.37 9.87
CA ALA A 39 9.27 -2.50 10.68
C ALA A 39 8.24 -2.08 11.74
N ARG A 40 8.52 -1.02 12.50
CA ARG A 40 7.59 -0.48 13.50
C ARG A 40 6.27 -0.07 12.87
N GLY A 41 6.31 0.68 11.77
CA GLY A 41 5.09 1.11 11.08
C GLY A 41 4.25 -0.06 10.55
N ALA A 42 4.90 -1.09 9.97
CA ALA A 42 4.20 -2.27 9.48
C ALA A 42 3.50 -3.03 10.63
N VAL A 43 4.13 -3.15 11.79
CA VAL A 43 3.49 -3.75 12.98
C VAL A 43 2.32 -2.91 13.49
N MET A 44 2.46 -1.58 13.54
CA MET A 44 1.37 -0.70 13.97
C MET A 44 0.15 -0.81 13.05
N GLU A 45 0.36 -0.85 11.74
CA GLU A 45 -0.71 -1.02 10.76
C GLU A 45 -1.35 -2.42 10.85
N LEU A 46 -0.56 -3.46 11.10
CA LEU A 46 -1.08 -4.81 11.37
C LEU A 46 -2.05 -4.80 12.55
N LEU A 47 -1.65 -4.20 13.68
CA LEU A 47 -2.49 -4.11 14.88
C LEU A 47 -3.78 -3.31 14.61
N GLN A 48 -3.70 -2.23 13.82
CA GLN A 48 -4.87 -1.47 13.40
C GLN A 48 -5.85 -2.33 12.59
N MET A 49 -5.32 -3.17 11.69
CA MET A 49 -6.13 -4.09 10.91
C MET A 49 -6.75 -5.21 11.76
N GLU A 50 -6.02 -5.76 12.73
CA GLU A 50 -6.58 -6.75 13.67
C GLU A 50 -7.74 -6.19 14.49
N ILE A 51 -7.60 -4.95 14.98
CA ILE A 51 -8.70 -4.25 15.68
C ILE A 51 -9.89 -4.05 14.74
N ALA A 52 -9.65 -3.67 13.48
CA ALA A 52 -10.73 -3.50 12.50
C ALA A 52 -11.47 -4.82 12.21
N LEU A 53 -10.74 -5.95 12.12
CA LEU A 53 -11.34 -7.28 11.98
C LEU A 53 -12.20 -7.65 13.19
N GLU A 54 -11.72 -7.37 14.41
CA GLU A 54 -12.49 -7.65 15.62
C GLU A 54 -13.77 -6.81 15.68
N MET A 55 -13.69 -5.52 15.34
CA MET A 55 -14.87 -4.68 15.22
C MET A 55 -15.86 -5.22 14.16
N ALA A 56 -15.36 -5.72 13.03
CA ALA A 56 -16.22 -6.35 12.02
C ALA A 56 -16.91 -7.61 12.55
N ARG A 57 -16.19 -8.47 13.30
CA ARG A 57 -16.78 -9.66 13.95
C ARG A 57 -17.88 -9.27 14.94
N MET A 58 -17.65 -8.26 15.78
CA MET A 58 -18.65 -7.76 16.73
C MET A 58 -19.91 -7.25 16.04
N ARG A 59 -19.76 -6.53 14.92
CA ARG A 59 -20.89 -6.02 14.13
C ARG A 59 -21.67 -7.16 13.48
N LEU A 60 -20.97 -8.14 12.91
CA LEU A 60 -21.59 -9.34 12.34
C LEU A 60 -22.39 -10.12 13.40
N ALA A 61 -21.86 -10.26 14.61
CA ALA A 61 -22.56 -10.91 15.73
C ALA A 61 -23.84 -10.18 16.14
N ARG A 62 -23.96 -8.89 15.85
CA ARG A 62 -25.17 -8.07 16.06
C ARG A 62 -26.12 -8.07 14.86
N GLY A 63 -25.79 -8.80 13.79
CA GLY A 63 -26.54 -8.79 12.53
C GLY A 63 -26.39 -7.49 11.73
N GLU A 64 -25.38 -6.67 12.02
CA GLU A 64 -25.11 -5.45 11.28
C GLU A 64 -24.36 -5.75 9.96
N PRO A 65 -24.61 -4.99 8.88
CA PRO A 65 -23.87 -5.14 7.64
C PRO A 65 -22.38 -4.84 7.81
N THR A 66 -21.54 -5.80 7.44
CA THR A 66 -20.08 -5.63 7.34
C THR A 66 -19.63 -5.82 5.91
N ALA A 67 -18.73 -4.96 5.44
CA ALA A 67 -18.11 -5.16 4.13
C ALA A 67 -17.16 -6.34 4.23
N GLY A 68 -17.46 -7.45 3.54
CA GLY A 68 -16.54 -8.59 3.44
C GLY A 68 -15.45 -8.38 2.38
N ASP A 69 -14.42 -9.23 2.42
CA ASP A 69 -13.28 -9.18 1.50
C ASP A 69 -13.70 -9.23 0.03
N ALA A 70 -14.69 -10.06 -0.30
CA ALA A 70 -15.25 -10.13 -1.66
C ALA A 70 -15.81 -8.78 -2.15
N SER A 71 -16.43 -7.99 -1.26
CA SER A 71 -16.90 -6.65 -1.61
C SER A 71 -15.74 -5.67 -1.78
N ALA A 72 -14.67 -5.79 -1.00
CA ALA A 72 -13.47 -4.96 -1.18
C ALA A 72 -12.74 -5.30 -2.49
N LEU A 73 -12.59 -6.59 -2.80
CA LEU A 73 -11.96 -7.09 -4.02
C LEU A 73 -12.79 -6.74 -5.27
N ASP A 74 -14.12 -6.88 -5.22
CA ASP A 74 -15.00 -6.44 -6.32
C ASP A 74 -14.93 -4.92 -6.53
N ARG A 75 -14.96 -4.12 -5.45
CA ARG A 75 -14.79 -2.67 -5.55
C ARG A 75 -13.44 -2.29 -6.16
N ALA A 76 -12.40 -3.06 -5.87
CA ALA A 76 -11.05 -2.85 -6.39
C ALA A 76 -10.86 -3.42 -7.81
N GLY A 77 -11.79 -4.25 -8.31
CA GLY A 77 -11.64 -4.92 -9.60
C GLY A 77 -10.39 -5.80 -9.67
N LEU A 78 -10.07 -6.51 -8.59
CA LEU A 78 -8.86 -7.32 -8.49
C LEU A 78 -9.16 -8.79 -8.73
N ASP A 79 -8.57 -9.34 -9.80
CA ASP A 79 -8.39 -10.79 -9.95
C ASP A 79 -7.01 -11.15 -9.40
N LEU A 80 -6.97 -11.71 -8.20
CA LEU A 80 -5.72 -12.03 -7.51
C LEU A 80 -4.91 -13.13 -8.23
N ASP A 81 -5.60 -14.06 -8.91
CA ASP A 81 -4.97 -15.17 -9.62
C ASP A 81 -4.32 -14.69 -10.93
N ALA A 82 -4.88 -13.64 -11.54
CA ALA A 82 -4.31 -12.99 -12.71
C ALA A 82 -3.10 -12.09 -12.40
N LEU A 83 -2.81 -11.83 -11.12
CA LEU A 83 -1.79 -10.87 -10.70
C LEU A 83 -0.46 -11.56 -10.35
N PRO A 84 0.62 -11.39 -11.16
CA PRO A 84 1.91 -12.01 -10.89
C PRO A 84 2.52 -11.60 -9.55
N ALA A 85 2.12 -10.46 -9.00
CA ALA A 85 2.55 -9.98 -7.69
C ALA A 85 2.15 -10.92 -6.53
N PHE A 86 1.07 -11.71 -6.69
CA PHE A 86 0.59 -12.67 -5.69
C PHE A 86 1.04 -14.11 -5.99
N SER A 87 1.82 -14.33 -7.04
CA SER A 87 2.40 -15.64 -7.33
C SER A 87 3.32 -16.09 -6.18
N ALA A 88 3.14 -17.34 -5.73
CA ALA A 88 4.01 -17.93 -4.72
C ALA A 88 5.46 -17.95 -5.24
N ARG A 89 6.40 -17.41 -4.45
CA ARG A 89 7.82 -17.39 -4.78
C ARG A 89 8.64 -17.93 -3.61
N PRO A 90 9.75 -18.64 -3.88
CA PRO A 90 10.64 -19.09 -2.82
C PRO A 90 11.20 -17.88 -2.07
N ALA A 91 11.28 -17.99 -0.75
CA ALA A 91 11.95 -16.99 0.07
C ALA A 91 13.42 -16.87 -0.37
N ARG A 92 13.86 -15.65 -0.66
CA ARG A 92 15.25 -15.36 -1.00
C ARG A 92 15.84 -14.40 0.01
N ALA A 93 17.09 -14.64 0.41
CA ALA A 93 17.83 -13.65 1.17
C ALA A 93 17.96 -12.36 0.35
N MET A 94 17.44 -11.26 0.87
CA MET A 94 17.58 -9.96 0.22
C MET A 94 19.03 -9.48 0.33
N ALA A 95 19.59 -9.06 -0.79
CA ALA A 95 20.89 -8.40 -0.78
C ALA A 95 20.84 -7.14 0.09
N SER A 96 21.88 -6.93 0.89
CA SER A 96 22.07 -5.66 1.59
C SER A 96 22.26 -4.56 0.55
N ARG A 97 21.33 -3.61 0.52
CA ARG A 97 21.45 -2.38 -0.27
C ARG A 97 21.87 -1.25 0.66
N ARG A 98 22.71 -0.36 0.14
CA ARG A 98 23.05 0.88 0.82
C ARG A 98 21.74 1.61 1.20
N PRO A 99 21.57 2.00 2.47
CA PRO A 99 20.41 2.78 2.89
C PRO A 99 20.36 4.12 2.17
N LEU A 100 19.17 4.54 1.78
CA LEU A 100 18.93 5.91 1.30
C LEU A 100 19.06 6.87 2.48
N THR A 101 19.82 7.94 2.33
CA THR A 101 20.11 8.89 3.43
C THR A 101 19.11 10.04 3.52
N GLY A 102 18.16 10.14 2.59
CA GLY A 102 17.18 11.22 2.59
C GLY A 102 16.30 11.26 1.34
N MET A 103 15.37 12.21 1.33
CA MET A 103 14.42 12.41 0.24
C MET A 103 15.07 12.73 -1.12
N PRO A 104 16.12 13.57 -1.22
CA PRO A 104 16.79 13.80 -2.49
C PRO A 104 17.37 12.53 -3.11
N GLU A 105 17.84 11.59 -2.28
CA GLU A 105 18.38 10.32 -2.78
C GLU A 105 17.27 9.39 -3.25
N LEU A 106 16.14 9.34 -2.54
CA LEU A 106 14.95 8.60 -2.98
C LEU A 106 14.44 9.11 -4.33
N VAL A 107 14.32 10.43 -4.50
CA VAL A 107 13.89 11.05 -5.76
C VAL A 107 14.83 10.68 -6.91
N ARG A 108 16.15 10.74 -6.69
CA ARG A 108 17.14 10.29 -7.69
C ARG A 108 17.05 8.80 -7.98
N ALA A 109 16.79 7.97 -6.98
CA ALA A 109 16.64 6.53 -7.16
C ALA A 109 15.40 6.19 -7.98
N LEU A 110 14.27 6.85 -7.71
CA LEU A 110 13.03 6.72 -8.50
C LEU A 110 13.24 7.22 -9.94
N ALA A 111 13.91 8.36 -10.13
CA ALA A 111 14.23 8.87 -11.46
C ALA A 111 15.10 7.89 -12.28
N ARG A 112 16.05 7.19 -11.65
CA ARG A 112 16.86 6.14 -12.30
C ARG A 112 16.04 4.94 -12.75
N GLU A 113 14.93 4.67 -12.09
CA GLU A 113 13.96 3.64 -12.49
C GLU A 113 12.95 4.15 -13.55
N GLY A 114 13.14 5.36 -14.09
CA GLY A 114 12.24 5.97 -15.05
C GLY A 114 10.95 6.52 -14.43
N ILE A 115 10.85 6.59 -13.10
CA ILE A 115 9.68 7.08 -12.39
C ILE A 115 9.75 8.60 -12.27
N ARG A 116 8.80 9.29 -12.90
CA ARG A 116 8.64 10.74 -12.80
C ARG A 116 7.70 11.08 -11.63
N ILE A 117 8.14 11.98 -10.77
CA ILE A 117 7.39 12.45 -9.60
C ILE A 117 6.91 13.87 -9.85
N VAL A 118 5.64 14.13 -9.60
CA VAL A 118 5.01 15.45 -9.55
C VAL A 118 4.52 15.64 -8.12
N ALA A 119 4.96 16.70 -7.46
CA ALA A 119 4.46 17.10 -6.15
C ALA A 119 3.77 18.46 -6.28
N ALA A 120 2.61 18.60 -5.63
CA ALA A 120 1.90 19.85 -5.51
C ALA A 120 1.62 20.08 -4.02
N ASP A 121 2.10 21.20 -3.49
CA ASP A 121 1.68 21.67 -2.18
C ASP A 121 0.19 22.03 -2.24
N LEU A 122 -0.55 21.66 -1.21
CA LEU A 122 -1.95 21.98 -1.08
C LEU A 122 -2.09 23.09 -0.04
N ASP A 123 -2.59 24.23 -0.51
CA ASP A 123 -2.98 25.30 0.40
C ASP A 123 -4.13 24.82 1.28
N ALA A 124 -3.90 24.83 2.60
CA ALA A 124 -4.90 24.53 3.61
C ALA A 124 -5.05 25.74 4.56
N PRO A 125 -5.74 26.80 4.13
CA PRO A 125 -5.88 28.01 4.93
C PRO A 125 -6.46 27.70 6.32
N GLY A 126 -5.78 28.16 7.36
CA GLY A 126 -6.19 27.95 8.75
C GLY A 126 -5.72 26.63 9.38
N MET A 127 -4.95 25.80 8.68
CA MET A 127 -4.30 24.62 9.25
C MET A 127 -2.80 24.86 9.40
N GLU A 128 -2.23 24.50 10.56
CA GLU A 128 -0.77 24.53 10.81
C GLU A 128 -0.02 23.35 10.16
N LEU A 129 -0.66 22.63 9.24
CA LEU A 129 -0.12 21.42 8.63
C LEU A 129 0.31 21.68 7.19
N HIS A 130 1.53 21.27 6.87
CA HIS A 130 1.98 21.19 5.48
C HIS A 130 1.39 19.96 4.82
N VAL A 131 0.59 20.17 3.78
CA VAL A 131 -0.05 19.10 3.02
C VAL A 131 0.48 19.15 1.60
N ALA A 132 0.89 18.00 1.07
CA ALA A 132 1.29 17.87 -0.32
C ALA A 132 0.59 16.67 -0.96
N LYS A 133 0.33 16.78 -2.25
CA LYS A 133 -0.16 15.70 -3.10
C LYS A 133 0.96 15.26 -4.03
N ILE A 134 1.28 13.98 -4.00
CA ILE A 134 2.37 13.40 -4.79
C ILE A 134 1.78 12.41 -5.79
N ALA A 135 2.13 12.58 -7.06
CA ALA A 135 1.86 11.63 -8.13
C ALA A 135 3.19 11.11 -8.68
N ALA A 136 3.31 9.79 -8.86
CA ALA A 136 4.51 9.14 -9.38
C ALA A 136 4.13 8.23 -10.55
N SER A 137 4.32 8.70 -11.78
CA SER A 137 4.03 7.93 -12.99
C SER A 137 5.04 6.79 -13.15
N GLY A 138 4.56 5.58 -13.41
CA GLY A 138 5.38 4.37 -13.49
C GLY A 138 5.40 3.54 -12.20
N LEU A 139 4.89 4.09 -11.09
CA LEU A 139 4.45 3.25 -9.96
C LEU A 139 3.07 2.68 -10.28
N MET A 140 2.79 1.51 -9.73
CA MET A 140 1.50 0.82 -9.87
C MET A 140 0.58 1.32 -8.72
N PRO A 141 -0.35 2.26 -8.97
CA PRO A 141 -1.21 2.80 -7.91
C PRO A 141 -2.24 1.77 -7.43
N PHE A 142 -2.59 0.81 -8.29
CA PHE A 142 -3.48 -0.32 -8.02
C PHE A 142 -2.90 -1.59 -8.64
N PRO A 143 -2.93 -2.74 -7.95
CA PRO A 143 -2.32 -3.98 -8.46
C PRO A 143 -2.80 -4.39 -9.85
N SER A 144 -4.07 -4.12 -10.19
CA SER A 144 -4.69 -4.39 -11.51
C SER A 144 -4.44 -3.29 -12.56
N GLY A 145 -3.66 -2.26 -12.26
CA GLY A 145 -3.54 -1.10 -13.14
C GLY A 145 -4.87 -0.36 -13.32
N HIS A 146 -4.89 0.61 -14.25
CA HIS A 146 -6.10 1.37 -14.60
C HIS A 146 -7.01 0.63 -15.61
N GLU A 147 -6.91 -0.70 -15.72
CA GLU A 147 -7.50 -1.47 -16.82
C GLU A 147 -9.03 -1.50 -16.83
N HIS A 148 -9.68 -0.94 -15.81
CA HIS A 148 -11.12 -0.73 -15.81
C HIS A 148 -11.49 0.74 -15.89
N PRO A 149 -12.36 1.14 -16.85
CA PRO A 149 -12.92 2.48 -16.84
C PRO A 149 -13.55 2.72 -15.47
N PRO A 150 -13.32 3.90 -14.85
CA PRO A 150 -13.82 4.17 -13.51
C PRO A 150 -15.34 3.96 -13.50
N ARG A 151 -15.82 3.14 -12.55
CA ARG A 151 -17.27 2.95 -12.34
C ARG A 151 -17.91 4.35 -12.19
N PRO A 152 -19.06 4.63 -12.82
CA PRO A 152 -19.75 5.90 -12.65
C PRO A 152 -19.94 6.22 -11.16
N GLY A 153 -19.41 7.36 -10.69
CA GLY A 153 -19.46 7.76 -9.28
C GLY A 153 -18.26 7.34 -8.42
N ALA A 154 -17.27 6.63 -8.97
CA ALA A 154 -16.05 6.30 -8.22
C ALA A 154 -15.24 7.58 -7.90
N PRO A 155 -14.90 7.84 -6.62
CA PRO A 155 -14.09 8.99 -6.24
C PRO A 155 -12.64 8.79 -6.74
N GLY A 156 -12.25 9.53 -7.77
CA GLY A 156 -10.90 9.40 -8.34
C GLY A 156 -10.68 10.25 -9.60
N LYS A 157 -10.71 11.58 -9.49
CA LYS A 157 -10.45 12.49 -10.63
C LYS A 157 -9.01 12.47 -11.16
N LEU A 158 -8.10 11.72 -10.54
CA LEU A 158 -6.69 11.62 -10.96
C LEU A 158 -6.45 10.68 -12.14
N ALA A 159 -7.33 9.68 -12.36
CA ALA A 159 -7.13 8.69 -13.42
C ALA A 159 -7.12 9.31 -14.83
N ARG A 160 -7.76 10.48 -15.01
CA ARG A 160 -7.76 11.22 -16.29
C ARG A 160 -6.50 12.05 -16.55
N LEU A 161 -5.64 12.24 -15.56
CA LEU A 161 -4.46 13.12 -15.66
C LEU A 161 -3.17 12.35 -16.00
N MET A 162 -3.24 11.02 -16.14
CA MET A 162 -2.09 10.14 -16.36
C MET A 162 -2.15 9.39 -17.70
N GLY A 163 -3.03 9.80 -18.61
CA GLY A 163 -3.13 9.33 -20.00
C GLY A 163 -2.45 10.28 -20.98
#